data_AF-A0A2V9UVH4-F1
#
_entry.id   AF-A0A2V9UVH4-F1
#
_cell.length_a   1.000
_cell.length_b   1.000
_cell.length_c   1.000
_cell.angle_alpha   90.00
_cell.angle_beta   90.00
_cell.angle_gamma   90.00
#
_symmetry.space_group_name_H-M   'P 1'
#
loop_
_entity.id
_entity.type
_entity.pdbx_description
1 polymer ?
#
loop_
_entity_poly.entity_id
_entity_poly.type
_entity_poly.pdbx_seq_one_letter_code
_entity_poly.pdbx_strand_id
1 'polypeptide(L)'
;NVVVYISAGAPDESSAPAQAVTFTQKGCQYIPHVLAMHTGQELKVVNDDQTSHNIHPLAKVNREWNNSQPPGTPPLTEKFDKEEFIPVKCNVHPWMHGYFAVLKTSHYAISGDNGAFTLPNLPPGKYTITAWQEDYGTQTQDVTISGNETKNVDFSFKAKPY
;
A
#
# COMPACT_ATOMS: atom_id res chain seq x y z
N ASN A 1 -4.36 -8.60 2.16
CA ASN A 1 -4.75 -7.67 3.27
C ASN A 1 -5.60 -6.55 2.68
N VAL A 2 -6.35 -5.79 3.48
CA VAL A 2 -7.13 -4.65 2.98
C VAL A 2 -6.40 -3.34 3.27
N VAL A 3 -6.26 -2.46 2.27
CA VAL A 3 -5.79 -1.08 2.44
C VAL A 3 -7.01 -0.22 2.75
N VAL A 4 -7.05 0.41 3.92
CA VAL A 4 -8.10 1.35 4.31
C VAL A 4 -7.51 2.74 4.40
N TYR A 5 -8.09 3.73 3.71
CA TYR A 5 -7.51 5.07 3.62
C TYR A 5 -8.59 6.15 3.45
N ILE A 6 -8.23 7.39 3.77
CA ILE A 6 -9.09 8.56 3.50
C ILE A 6 -8.89 8.99 2.04
N SER A 7 -9.93 8.82 1.22
CA SER A 7 -9.88 9.17 -0.20
C SER A 7 -10.45 10.55 -0.51
N ALA A 8 -11.24 11.13 0.39
CA ALA A 8 -11.73 12.50 0.28
C ALA A 8 -12.03 13.14 1.63
N GLY A 9 -12.01 14.47 1.68
CA GLY A 9 -12.36 15.27 2.86
C GLY A 9 -11.19 15.58 3.81
N ALA A 10 -10.04 14.93 3.62
CA ALA A 10 -8.79 15.35 4.26
C ALA A 10 -8.14 16.52 3.50
N PRO A 11 -7.44 17.43 4.20
CA PRO A 11 -6.58 18.42 3.54
C PRO A 11 -5.48 17.72 2.75
N ASP A 12 -5.05 18.32 1.64
CA ASP A 12 -3.86 17.86 0.92
C ASP A 12 -2.63 17.94 1.83
N GLU A 13 -1.84 16.87 1.85
CA GLU A 13 -0.60 16.82 2.60
C GLU A 13 0.51 17.53 1.81
N SER A 14 1.17 18.51 2.44
CA SER A 14 2.20 19.32 1.77
C SER A 14 3.50 18.57 1.50
N SER A 15 3.72 17.43 2.16
CA SER A 15 4.96 16.65 2.05
C SER A 15 4.75 15.20 2.44
N ALA A 16 5.40 14.29 1.71
CA ALA A 16 5.45 12.88 2.07
C ALA A 16 6.16 12.66 3.42
N PRO A 17 5.83 11.58 4.15
CA PRO A 17 6.57 11.19 5.34
C PRO A 17 8.07 11.00 5.05
N ALA A 18 8.93 11.49 5.95
CA ALA A 18 10.38 11.39 5.80
C ALA A 18 10.89 9.95 5.98
N GLN A 19 10.16 9.11 6.72
CA GLN A 19 10.51 7.72 6.92
C GLN A 19 10.19 6.91 5.67
N ALA A 20 11.21 6.24 5.13
CA ALA A 20 11.04 5.33 4.01
C ALA A 20 10.20 4.10 4.40
N VAL A 21 9.38 3.62 3.47
CA VAL A 21 8.76 2.30 3.56
C VAL A 21 9.71 1.23 3.04
N THR A 22 9.64 0.02 3.59
CA THR A 22 10.52 -1.09 3.20
C THR A 22 9.72 -2.23 2.59
N PHE A 23 10.21 -2.75 1.47
CA PHE A 23 9.69 -3.94 0.79
C PHE A 23 10.80 -4.98 0.71
N THR A 24 10.62 -6.08 1.45
CA THR A 24 11.66 -7.09 1.63
C THR A 24 11.34 -8.33 0.81
N GLN A 25 12.35 -8.85 0.14
CA GLN A 25 12.33 -10.15 -0.53
C GLN A 25 12.91 -11.17 0.45
N LYS A 26 12.07 -12.08 0.93
CA LYS A 26 12.45 -13.09 1.93
C LYS A 26 11.63 -14.35 1.77
N GLY A 27 12.25 -15.51 1.83
CA GLY A 27 11.59 -16.79 1.63
C GLY A 27 10.94 -16.91 0.24
N CYS A 28 11.51 -16.26 -0.79
CA CYS A 28 10.90 -16.13 -2.12
C CYS A 28 9.51 -15.49 -2.11
N GLN A 29 9.27 -14.56 -1.17
CA GLN A 29 8.05 -13.77 -1.05
C GLN A 29 8.40 -12.29 -0.94
N TYR A 30 7.44 -11.44 -1.32
CA TYR A 30 7.49 -10.02 -0.98
C TYR A 30 6.80 -9.76 0.35
N ILE A 31 7.49 -9.06 1.25
CA ILE A 31 7.04 -8.75 2.60
C ILE A 31 7.12 -7.23 2.83
N PRO A 32 6.00 -6.57 3.15
CA PRO A 32 4.65 -7.13 3.21
C PRO A 32 4.10 -7.50 1.82
N HIS A 33 3.06 -8.34 1.76
CA HIS A 33 2.41 -8.68 0.48
C HIS A 33 1.76 -7.46 -0.18
N VAL A 34 1.16 -6.59 0.64
CA VAL A 34 0.63 -5.28 0.23
C VAL A 34 1.39 -4.20 1.00
N LEU A 35 2.00 -3.27 0.28
CA LEU A 35 2.70 -2.12 0.85
C LEU A 35 2.00 -0.82 0.47
N ALA A 36 1.45 -0.10 1.45
CA ALA A 36 0.91 1.24 1.24
C ALA A 36 1.98 2.31 1.54
N MET A 37 1.98 3.36 0.72
CA MET A 37 2.90 4.49 0.84
C MET A 37 2.28 5.78 0.32
N HIS A 38 2.74 6.92 0.82
CA HIS A 38 2.37 8.22 0.28
C HIS A 38 3.11 8.51 -1.04
N THR A 39 2.50 9.27 -1.95
CA THR A 39 3.17 9.80 -3.15
C THR A 39 4.47 10.55 -2.78
N GLY A 40 5.58 10.26 -3.47
CA GLY A 40 6.89 10.86 -3.18
C GLY A 40 7.58 10.33 -1.91
N GLN A 41 6.95 9.43 -1.13
CA GLN A 41 7.60 8.73 -0.04
C GLN A 41 8.67 7.79 -0.59
N GLU A 42 9.81 7.71 0.10
CA GLU A 42 10.89 6.82 -0.31
C GLU A 42 10.50 5.35 -0.10
N LEU A 43 10.65 4.53 -1.15
CA LEU A 43 10.58 3.08 -1.10
C LEU A 43 12.00 2.51 -1.06
N LYS A 44 12.28 1.69 -0.05
CA LYS A 44 13.48 0.85 0.04
C LYS A 44 13.14 -0.59 -0.24
N VAL A 45 13.85 -1.20 -1.18
CA VAL A 45 13.69 -2.62 -1.52
C VAL A 45 14.92 -3.40 -1.08
N VAL A 46 14.72 -4.46 -0.30
CA VAL A 46 15.79 -5.26 0.30
C VAL A 46 15.69 -6.71 -0.16
N ASN A 47 16.81 -7.32 -0.52
CA ASN A 47 16.88 -8.78 -0.68
C ASN A 47 17.52 -9.41 0.57
N ASP A 48 16.71 -10.12 1.36
CA ASP A 48 17.13 -10.87 2.55
C ASP A 48 17.33 -12.38 2.25
N ASP A 49 17.15 -12.78 0.99
CA ASP A 49 17.38 -14.15 0.54
C ASP A 49 18.80 -14.34 -0.02
N GLN A 50 19.26 -15.60 -0.03
CA GLN A 50 20.51 -16.02 -0.69
C GLN A 50 20.34 -16.34 -2.18
N THR A 51 19.21 -15.95 -2.77
CA THR A 51 18.93 -16.09 -4.21
C THR A 51 18.64 -14.72 -4.84
N SER A 52 18.87 -14.60 -6.15
CA SER A 52 18.61 -13.37 -6.88
C SER A 52 17.13 -13.24 -7.22
N HIS A 53 16.56 -12.08 -6.92
CA HIS A 53 15.20 -11.74 -7.32
C HIS A 53 15.23 -10.52 -8.24
N ASN A 54 14.08 -10.20 -8.81
CA ASN A 54 13.85 -8.89 -9.41
C ASN A 54 12.56 -8.32 -8.86
N ILE A 55 12.43 -7.00 -8.94
CA ILE A 55 11.21 -6.27 -8.58
C ILE A 55 10.72 -5.58 -9.82
N HIS A 56 9.46 -5.87 -10.16
CA HIS A 56 8.83 -5.35 -11.36
C HIS A 56 7.42 -4.84 -11.02
N PRO A 57 7.29 -3.58 -10.59
CA PRO A 57 6.01 -2.93 -10.43
C PRO A 57 5.44 -2.62 -11.81
N LEU A 58 4.26 -3.15 -12.11
CA LEU A 58 3.57 -3.04 -13.40
C LEU A 58 2.74 -1.76 -13.49
N ALA A 59 3.37 -0.62 -13.21
CA ALA A 59 2.73 0.68 -13.20
C ALA A 59 2.17 1.04 -14.59
N LYS A 60 1.01 1.69 -14.62
CA LYS A 60 0.33 2.26 -15.79
C LYS A 60 0.32 3.78 -15.77
N VAL A 61 0.35 4.38 -14.58
CA VAL A 61 0.31 5.83 -14.38
C VAL A 61 1.69 6.38 -14.00
N ASN A 62 2.38 5.70 -13.08
CA ASN A 62 3.79 5.95 -12.78
C ASN A 62 4.72 5.25 -13.80
N ARG A 63 6.03 5.52 -13.71
CA ARG A 63 7.05 4.85 -14.51
C ARG A 63 7.12 3.35 -14.16
N GLU A 64 6.85 2.49 -15.12
CA GLU A 64 7.12 1.05 -15.04
C GLU A 64 8.64 0.79 -15.07
N TRP A 65 9.12 -0.16 -14.27
CA TRP A 65 10.53 -0.56 -14.23
C TRP A 65 10.68 -2.01 -13.77
N ASN A 66 11.84 -2.60 -14.07
CA ASN A 66 12.17 -3.97 -13.70
C ASN A 66 13.65 -4.09 -13.33
N ASN A 67 13.95 -4.24 -12.04
CA ASN A 67 15.33 -4.24 -11.54
C ASN A 67 15.65 -5.55 -10.82
N SER A 68 16.77 -6.18 -11.19
CA SER A 68 17.33 -7.32 -10.47
C SER A 68 18.05 -6.88 -9.20
N GLN A 69 17.94 -7.69 -8.14
CA GLN A 69 18.63 -7.49 -6.87
C GLN A 69 19.24 -8.82 -6.40
N PRO A 70 20.53 -9.06 -6.70
CA PRO A 70 21.27 -10.22 -6.18
C PRO A 70 21.44 -10.19 -4.64
N PRO A 71 21.75 -11.33 -4.00
CA PRO A 71 22.03 -11.40 -2.57
C PRO A 71 23.15 -10.45 -2.14
N GLY A 72 22.99 -9.81 -0.98
CA GLY A 72 24.01 -8.94 -0.38
C GLY A 72 24.24 -7.60 -1.10
N THR A 73 23.46 -7.28 -2.13
CA THR A 73 23.53 -5.96 -2.77
C THR A 73 22.86 -4.88 -1.92
N PRO A 74 23.27 -3.61 -2.03
CA PRO A 74 22.61 -2.52 -1.34
C PRO A 74 21.11 -2.45 -1.66
N PRO A 75 20.28 -1.90 -0.76
CA PRO A 75 18.87 -1.67 -1.03
C PRO A 75 18.67 -0.82 -2.30
N LEU A 76 17.65 -1.14 -3.09
CA LEU A 76 17.20 -0.25 -4.15
C LEU A 76 16.34 0.85 -3.53
N THR A 77 16.45 2.06 -4.08
CA THR A 77 15.66 3.22 -3.64
C THR A 77 14.86 3.76 -4.81
N GLU A 78 13.54 3.84 -4.66
CA GLU A 78 12.63 4.36 -5.69
C GLU A 78 11.55 5.24 -5.05
N LYS A 79 10.80 5.97 -5.89
CA LYS A 79 9.65 6.81 -5.50
C LYS A 79 8.56 6.71 -6.56
N PHE A 80 7.32 6.96 -6.15
CA PHE A 80 6.16 7.06 -7.04
C PHE A 80 5.49 8.41 -6.86
N ASP A 81 5.31 9.17 -7.94
CA ASP A 81 4.83 10.56 -7.88
C ASP A 81 3.31 10.67 -7.95
N LYS A 82 2.63 9.61 -8.40
CA LYS A 82 1.17 9.61 -8.63
C LYS A 82 0.51 8.49 -7.86
N GLU A 83 -0.70 8.76 -7.40
CA GLU A 83 -1.56 7.76 -6.78
C GLU A 83 -1.86 6.64 -7.76
N GLU A 84 -1.65 5.39 -7.32
CA GLU A 84 -1.80 4.21 -8.13
C GLU A 84 -1.77 2.94 -7.27
N PHE A 85 -2.60 1.95 -7.64
CA PHE A 85 -2.50 0.58 -7.12
C PHE A 85 -1.74 -0.27 -8.15
N ILE A 86 -0.54 -0.70 -7.79
CA ILE A 86 0.43 -1.30 -8.71
C ILE A 86 0.67 -2.77 -8.35
N PRO A 87 0.31 -3.73 -9.20
CA PRO A 87 0.77 -5.11 -9.06
C PRO A 87 2.28 -5.20 -9.22
N VAL A 88 2.93 -5.97 -8.36
CA VAL A 88 4.38 -6.18 -8.36
C VAL A 88 4.65 -7.66 -8.56
N LYS A 89 5.53 -8.02 -9.49
CA LYS A 89 5.93 -9.40 -9.72
C LYS A 89 7.45 -9.58 -9.70
N CYS A 90 7.86 -10.80 -9.40
CA CYS A 90 9.19 -11.29 -9.73
C CYS A 90 9.10 -12.05 -11.06
N ASN A 91 9.95 -11.69 -12.01
CA ASN A 91 10.08 -12.41 -13.28
C ASN A 91 10.88 -13.71 -13.13
N VAL A 92 11.77 -13.79 -12.14
CA VAL A 92 12.59 -14.99 -11.87
C VAL A 92 11.78 -16.06 -11.14
N HIS A 93 10.92 -15.65 -10.21
CA HIS A 93 10.12 -16.54 -9.35
C HIS A 93 8.63 -16.24 -9.57
N PRO A 94 7.95 -16.90 -10.52
CA PRO A 94 6.63 -16.47 -10.99
C PRO A 94 5.51 -16.47 -9.93
N TRP A 95 5.69 -17.20 -8.83
CA TRP A 95 4.76 -17.21 -7.70
C TRP A 95 4.91 -15.98 -6.79
N MET A 96 6.04 -15.29 -6.85
CA MET A 96 6.36 -14.17 -5.98
C MET A 96 5.72 -12.90 -6.55
N HIS A 97 4.65 -12.46 -5.89
CA HIS A 97 3.89 -11.28 -6.25
C HIS A 97 3.40 -10.53 -5.01
N GLY A 98 3.10 -9.25 -5.20
CA GLY A 98 2.61 -8.33 -4.17
C GLY A 98 2.02 -7.09 -4.81
N TYR A 99 1.68 -6.10 -3.99
CA TYR A 99 1.00 -4.89 -4.45
C TYR A 99 1.53 -3.66 -3.75
N PHE A 100 1.68 -2.57 -4.50
CA PHE A 100 1.87 -1.24 -3.94
C PHE A 100 0.56 -0.46 -3.99
N ALA A 101 0.19 0.17 -2.88
CA ALA A 101 -0.86 1.18 -2.82
C ALA A 101 -0.20 2.54 -2.61
N VAL A 102 0.05 3.26 -3.71
CA VAL A 102 0.59 4.62 -3.67
C VAL A 102 -0.58 5.57 -3.51
N LEU A 103 -0.65 6.30 -2.40
CA LEU A 103 -1.79 7.12 -1.98
C LEU A 103 -1.41 8.59 -1.85
N LYS A 104 -2.37 9.50 -2.01
CA LYS A 104 -2.19 10.94 -1.74
C LYS A 104 -2.35 11.33 -0.27
N THR A 105 -2.64 10.37 0.59
CA THR A 105 -2.83 10.59 2.03
C THR A 105 -1.87 9.72 2.81
N SER A 106 -1.43 10.20 3.97
CA SER A 106 -0.76 9.40 5.00
C SER A 106 -1.76 8.83 6.01
N HIS A 107 -3.05 9.18 5.92
CA HIS A 107 -4.12 8.59 6.71
C HIS A 107 -4.59 7.29 6.08
N TYR A 108 -3.77 6.25 6.21
CA TYR A 108 -4.07 4.90 5.78
C TYR A 108 -3.66 3.85 6.82
N ALA A 109 -4.26 2.67 6.70
CA ALA A 109 -3.93 1.48 7.47
C ALA A 109 -4.01 0.25 6.58
N ILE A 110 -3.20 -0.76 6.90
CA ILE A 110 -3.36 -2.12 6.37
C ILE A 110 -4.08 -2.93 7.44
N SER A 111 -5.15 -3.63 7.05
CA SER A 111 -5.88 -4.49 7.97
C SER A 111 -5.01 -5.62 8.50
N GLY A 112 -5.17 -5.94 9.78
CA GLY A 112 -4.64 -7.19 10.36
C GLY A 112 -5.35 -8.42 9.81
N ASP A 113 -4.90 -9.60 10.21
CA ASP A 113 -5.43 -10.89 9.75
C ASP A 113 -6.89 -11.12 10.18
N ASN A 114 -7.33 -10.46 11.26
CA ASN A 114 -8.71 -10.46 11.71
C ASN A 114 -9.57 -9.35 11.06
N GLY A 115 -9.02 -8.61 10.09
CA GLY A 115 -9.68 -7.49 9.42
C GLY A 115 -9.65 -6.17 10.20
N ALA A 116 -9.11 -6.14 11.43
CA ALA A 116 -9.07 -4.92 12.22
C ALA A 116 -8.12 -3.87 11.64
N PHE A 117 -8.53 -2.60 11.72
CA PHE A 117 -7.73 -1.45 11.33
C PHE A 117 -8.05 -0.26 12.24
N THR A 118 -7.20 0.77 12.23
CA THR A 118 -7.46 2.03 12.94
C THR A 118 -6.82 3.17 12.16
N LEU A 119 -7.57 4.23 11.92
CA LEU A 119 -7.07 5.49 11.36
C LEU A 119 -7.09 6.54 12.47
N PRO A 120 -5.97 6.75 13.18
CA PRO A 120 -5.94 7.65 14.32
C PRO A 120 -5.90 9.12 13.88
N ASN A 121 -6.25 10.01 14.81
CA ASN A 121 -5.98 11.45 14.74
C ASN A 121 -6.61 12.18 13.54
N LEU A 122 -7.76 11.71 13.04
CA LEU A 122 -8.56 12.46 12.08
C LEU A 122 -9.19 13.69 12.77
N PRO A 123 -8.96 14.92 12.28
CA PRO A 123 -9.65 16.10 12.78
C PRO A 123 -11.18 15.99 12.63
N PRO A 124 -11.97 16.83 13.33
CA PRO A 124 -13.40 16.95 13.04
C PRO A 124 -13.64 17.35 11.58
N GLY A 125 -14.50 16.61 10.89
CA GLY A 125 -14.70 16.78 9.46
C GLY A 125 -15.59 15.69 8.85
N LYS A 126 -15.94 15.88 7.57
CA LYS A 126 -16.62 14.86 6.76
C LYS A 126 -15.59 14.23 5.82
N TYR A 127 -15.47 12.91 5.87
CA TYR A 127 -14.50 12.13 5.13
C TYR A 127 -15.19 11.06 4.30
N THR A 128 -14.57 10.68 3.18
CA THR A 128 -14.84 9.42 2.51
C THR A 128 -13.70 8.46 2.81
N ILE A 129 -14.04 7.31 3.39
CA ILE A 129 -13.13 6.21 3.68
C ILE A 129 -13.25 5.19 2.56
N THR A 130 -12.12 4.75 2.01
CA THR A 130 -12.06 3.71 1.00
C THR A 130 -11.29 2.51 1.53
N ALA A 131 -11.86 1.32 1.34
CA ALA A 131 -11.21 0.04 1.56
C ALA A 131 -10.93 -0.61 0.20
N TRP A 132 -9.68 -0.96 -0.07
CA TRP A 132 -9.25 -1.65 -1.29
C TRP A 132 -8.65 -3.01 -0.95
N GLN A 133 -8.99 -4.03 -1.72
CA GLN A 133 -8.32 -5.33 -1.71
C GLN A 133 -8.07 -5.80 -3.15
N GLU A 134 -6.95 -6.47 -3.35
CA GLU A 134 -6.39 -6.82 -4.66
C GLU A 134 -7.34 -7.59 -5.60
N ASP A 135 -8.16 -8.50 -5.09
CA ASP A 135 -9.08 -9.35 -5.86
C ASP A 135 -10.52 -8.80 -5.90
N TYR A 136 -10.92 -8.08 -4.84
CA TYR A 136 -12.30 -7.63 -4.64
C TYR A 136 -12.54 -6.15 -4.97
N GLY A 137 -11.48 -5.39 -5.25
CA GLY A 137 -11.56 -3.97 -5.62
C GLY A 137 -11.86 -3.06 -4.44
N THR A 138 -12.60 -1.98 -4.67
CA THR A 138 -12.84 -0.92 -3.68
C THR A 138 -14.26 -0.93 -3.10
N GLN A 139 -14.38 -0.60 -1.83
CA GLN A 139 -15.62 -0.16 -1.17
C GLN A 139 -15.41 1.21 -0.53
N THR A 140 -16.47 2.02 -0.46
CA THR A 140 -16.41 3.39 0.07
C THR A 140 -17.52 3.65 1.07
N GLN A 141 -17.23 4.41 2.13
CA GLN A 141 -18.23 4.91 3.09
C GLN A 141 -17.93 6.35 3.50
N ASP A 142 -18.97 7.15 3.67
CA ASP A 142 -18.86 8.50 4.22
C ASP A 142 -18.94 8.45 5.75
N VAL A 143 -18.05 9.17 6.42
CA VAL A 143 -18.01 9.30 7.89
C VAL A 143 -17.88 10.76 8.26
N THR A 144 -18.65 11.19 9.28
CA THR A 144 -18.46 12.48 9.94
C THR A 144 -17.84 12.25 11.30
N ILE A 145 -16.71 12.90 11.57
CA ILE A 145 -16.03 12.93 12.87
C ILE A 145 -16.37 14.27 13.55
N SER A 146 -16.86 14.19 14.79
CA SER A 146 -17.26 15.33 15.62
C SER A 146 -16.50 15.33 16.93
N GLY A 147 -15.78 16.41 17.24
CA GLY A 147 -14.97 16.48 18.46
C GLY A 147 -13.89 15.39 18.49
N ASN A 148 -13.74 14.72 19.64
CA ASN A 148 -12.75 13.64 19.84
C ASN A 148 -13.40 12.24 19.83
N GLU A 149 -14.37 12.01 18.96
CA GLU A 149 -15.06 10.72 18.89
C GLU A 149 -14.29 9.65 18.09
N THR A 150 -14.58 8.38 18.38
CA THR A 150 -14.20 7.23 17.54
C THR A 150 -15.45 6.73 16.81
N LYS A 151 -15.36 6.61 15.48
CA LYS A 151 -16.40 5.98 14.66
C LYS A 151 -15.97 4.58 14.25
N ASN A 152 -16.89 3.62 14.36
CA ASN A 152 -16.71 2.28 13.81
C ASN A 152 -17.24 2.25 12.38
N VAL A 153 -16.47 1.62 11.49
CA VAL A 153 -16.80 1.39 10.08
C VAL A 153 -16.40 -0.02 9.71
N ASP A 154 -17.29 -0.71 9.01
CA ASP A 154 -17.11 -2.09 8.58
C ASP A 154 -17.23 -2.20 7.07
N PHE A 155 -16.28 -2.89 6.44
CA PHE A 155 -16.30 -3.20 5.01
C PHE A 155 -16.45 -4.70 4.81
N SER A 156 -17.26 -5.11 3.83
CA SER A 156 -17.58 -6.51 3.59
C SER A 156 -17.48 -6.83 2.10
N PHE A 157 -16.35 -7.40 1.70
CA PHE A 157 -16.12 -7.84 0.33
C PHE A 157 -16.85 -9.16 0.07
N LYS A 158 -17.66 -9.20 -0.99
CA LYS A 158 -18.34 -10.42 -1.42
C LYS A 158 -17.54 -11.05 -2.55
N ALA A 159 -17.16 -12.31 -2.38
CA ALA A 159 -16.62 -13.08 -3.48
C ALA A 159 -17.62 -13.14 -4.63
N LYS A 160 -17.14 -12.92 -5.85
CA LYS A 160 -17.96 -13.19 -7.03
C LYS A 160 -18.09 -14.71 -7.14
N PRO A 161 -19.31 -15.26 -7.27
CA PRO A 161 -19.45 -16.68 -7.57
C PRO A 161 -18.74 -16.98 -8.90
N TYR A 162 -18.04 -18.12 -8.92
CA TYR A 162 -17.30 -18.65 -10.05
C TYR A 162 -18.22 -18.97 -11.24
#